data_AF-A0A7Y6B6N7-F1
#
_entry.id   AF-A0A7Y6B6N7-F1
#
_cell.length_a   1.000
_cell.length_b   1.000
_cell.length_c   1.000
_cell.angle_alpha   90.00
_cell.angle_beta   90.00
_cell.angle_gamma   90.00
#
_symmetry.space_group_name_H-M   'P 1'
#
loop_
_entity.id
_entity.type
_entity.pdbx_description
1 polymer ?
#
loop_
_entity_poly.entity_id
_entity_poly.type
_entity_poly.pdbx_seq_one_letter_code
_entity_poly.pdbx_strand_id
1 'polypeptide(L)'
;MTSEHEAALQVTRLLWKLENELDAAFATAGELATALPRARAEARLSAVVGQHAFEMLGQAMMAIGQARGHTVQSHRILEKVGQTIGFDADEYGDNRPKPPQTTGIVEALPLRAAA
;
A
#
# COMPACT_ATOMS: atom_id res chain seq x y z
N MET A 1 -12.79 -9.47 31.13
CA MET A 1 -12.51 -8.04 30.84
C MET A 1 -11.16 -8.01 30.17
N THR A 2 -11.12 -7.71 28.88
CA THR A 2 -9.88 -7.45 28.13
C THR A 2 -9.18 -6.26 28.77
N SER A 3 -7.87 -6.36 29.01
CA SER A 3 -7.11 -5.21 29.52
C SER A 3 -7.00 -4.12 28.44
N GLU A 4 -6.79 -2.87 28.84
CA GLU A 4 -6.56 -1.76 27.90
C GLU A 4 -5.38 -2.05 26.96
N HIS A 5 -4.36 -2.73 27.48
CA HIS A 5 -3.20 -3.21 26.72
C HIS A 5 -3.58 -4.24 25.66
N GLU A 6 -4.40 -5.23 26.00
CA GLU A 6 -4.86 -6.25 25.06
C GLU A 6 -5.73 -5.66 23.95
N ALA A 7 -6.55 -4.66 24.28
CA ALA A 7 -7.32 -3.89 23.31
C ALA A 7 -6.42 -3.09 22.34
N ALA A 8 -5.40 -2.40 22.86
CA ALA A 8 -4.44 -1.65 22.04
C ALA A 8 -3.69 -2.57 21.06
N LEU A 9 -3.18 -3.72 21.52
CA LEU A 9 -2.52 -4.71 20.67
C LEU A 9 -3.47 -5.26 19.59
N GLN A 10 -4.74 -5.47 19.92
CA GLN A 10 -5.72 -5.93 18.95
C GLN A 10 -5.94 -4.90 17.84
N VAL A 11 -6.05 -3.61 18.19
CA VAL A 11 -6.20 -2.52 17.22
C VAL A 11 -4.97 -2.44 16.30
N THR A 12 -3.75 -2.49 16.84
CA THR A 12 -2.52 -2.48 16.03
C THR A 12 -2.46 -3.65 15.05
N ARG A 13 -2.79 -4.87 15.50
CA ARG A 13 -2.84 -6.04 14.62
C ARG A 13 -3.84 -5.89 13.48
N LEU A 14 -5.03 -5.35 13.76
CA LEU A 14 -6.05 -5.13 12.74
C LEU A 14 -5.63 -4.06 11.74
N LEU A 15 -4.94 -3.03 12.20
CA LEU A 15 -4.45 -1.96 11.34
C LEU A 15 -3.42 -2.47 10.33
N TRP A 16 -2.40 -3.21 10.79
CA TRP A 16 -1.41 -3.82 9.89
C TRP A 16 -2.04 -4.84 8.95
N LYS A 17 -3.01 -5.62 9.43
CA LYS A 17 -3.76 -6.53 8.57
C LYS A 17 -4.46 -5.76 7.45
N LEU A 18 -5.13 -4.65 7.78
CA LEU A 18 -5.81 -3.82 6.79
C LEU A 18 -4.83 -3.18 5.79
N GLU A 19 -3.68 -2.69 6.25
CA GLU A 19 -2.62 -2.16 5.37
C GLU A 19 -2.15 -3.21 4.36
N ASN A 20 -1.87 -4.42 4.83
CA ASN A 20 -1.44 -5.53 3.98
C ASN A 20 -2.53 -5.97 2.98
N GLU A 21 -3.80 -6.02 3.41
CA GLU A 21 -4.91 -6.37 2.53
C GLU A 21 -5.13 -5.32 1.43
N LEU A 22 -4.97 -4.03 1.75
CA LEU A 22 -5.06 -2.95 0.78
C LEU A 22 -3.88 -2.98 -0.22
N ASP A 23 -2.67 -3.29 0.25
CA ASP A 23 -1.50 -3.45 -0.63
C ASP A 23 -1.66 -4.64 -1.57
N ALA A 24 -2.14 -5.78 -1.07
CA ALA A 24 -2.43 -6.96 -1.88
C ALA A 24 -3.53 -6.66 -2.92
N ALA A 25 -4.62 -6.00 -2.51
CA ALA A 25 -5.70 -5.60 -3.42
C ALA A 25 -5.20 -4.66 -4.53
N PHE A 26 -4.32 -3.70 -4.19
CA PHE A 26 -3.77 -2.77 -5.17
C PHE A 26 -2.83 -3.46 -6.17
N ALA A 27 -2.02 -4.41 -5.69
CA ALA A 27 -1.17 -5.24 -6.54
C ALA A 27 -1.99 -6.05 -7.54
N THR A 28 -3.01 -6.78 -7.06
CA THR A 28 -3.93 -7.56 -7.94
C THR A 28 -4.66 -6.67 -8.93
N ALA A 29 -5.09 -5.46 -8.52
CA ALA A 29 -5.71 -4.51 -9.44
C ALA A 29 -4.75 -4.07 -10.57
N GLY A 30 -3.46 -3.87 -10.26
CA GLY A 30 -2.43 -3.57 -11.25
C GLY A 30 -2.17 -4.71 -12.24
N GLU A 31 -2.18 -5.96 -11.76
CA GLU A 31 -2.09 -7.14 -12.63
C GLU A 31 -3.26 -7.20 -13.61
N LEU A 32 -4.50 -7.00 -13.11
CA LEU A 32 -5.70 -6.96 -13.93
C LEU A 32 -5.66 -5.81 -14.96
N ALA A 33 -5.20 -4.63 -14.54
CA ALA A 33 -5.08 -3.47 -15.42
C ALA A 33 -4.10 -3.71 -16.57
N THR A 34 -3.07 -4.54 -16.34
CA THR A 34 -2.13 -4.94 -17.38
C THR A 34 -2.69 -6.04 -18.28
N ALA A 35 -3.43 -7.00 -17.71
CA ALA A 35 -3.99 -8.13 -18.43
C ALA A 35 -5.08 -7.72 -19.44
N LEU A 36 -5.93 -6.75 -19.09
CA LEU A 36 -7.09 -6.36 -19.91
C LEU A 36 -6.70 -5.86 -21.33
N PRO A 37 -5.81 -4.85 -21.49
CA PRO A 37 -5.41 -4.40 -22.82
C PRO A 37 -4.59 -5.45 -23.59
N ARG A 38 -3.87 -6.33 -22.89
CA ARG A 38 -3.11 -7.43 -23.51
C ARG A 38 -4.05 -8.47 -24.13
N ALA A 39 -5.02 -8.97 -23.36
CA ALA A 39 -6.00 -9.93 -23.85
C ALA A 39 -6.79 -9.37 -25.04
N ARG A 40 -7.14 -8.07 -25.01
CA ARG A 40 -7.79 -7.37 -26.12
C ARG A 40 -6.93 -7.37 -27.38
N ALA A 41 -5.63 -7.09 -27.26
CA ALA A 41 -4.70 -7.08 -28.38
C ALA A 41 -4.50 -8.48 -28.98
N GLU A 42 -4.33 -9.50 -28.13
CA GLU A 42 -4.20 -10.90 -28.52
C GLU A 42 -5.44 -11.40 -29.28
N ALA A 43 -6.63 -11.00 -28.83
CA ALA A 43 -7.90 -11.31 -29.48
C ALA A 43 -8.22 -10.45 -30.72
N ARG A 44 -7.33 -9.51 -31.12
CA ARG A 44 -7.53 -8.55 -32.22
C ARG A 44 -8.84 -7.75 -32.10
N LEU A 45 -9.23 -7.44 -30.86
CA LEU A 45 -10.45 -6.69 -30.56
C LEU A 45 -10.18 -5.18 -30.62
N SER A 46 -11.18 -4.42 -31.06
CA SER A 46 -11.17 -2.96 -31.05
C SER A 46 -10.87 -2.42 -29.65
N ALA A 47 -10.15 -1.30 -29.56
CA ALA A 47 -9.82 -0.62 -28.30
C ALA A 47 -11.05 -0.22 -27.47
N VAL A 48 -12.20 -0.05 -28.11
CA VAL A 48 -13.47 0.26 -27.43
C VAL A 48 -14.01 -0.95 -26.65
N VAL A 49 -13.65 -2.17 -27.05
CA VAL A 49 -14.08 -3.40 -26.36
C VAL A 49 -13.41 -3.47 -24.99
N GLY A 50 -14.22 -3.41 -23.93
CA GLY A 50 -13.76 -3.43 -22.55
C GLY A 50 -13.30 -2.08 -22.00
N GLN A 51 -13.41 -0.99 -22.77
CA GLN A 51 -13.01 0.35 -22.32
C GLN A 51 -13.72 0.77 -21.03
N HIS A 52 -15.04 0.56 -20.95
CA HIS A 52 -15.80 0.88 -19.74
C HIS A 52 -15.35 0.04 -18.53
N ALA A 53 -14.99 -1.22 -18.72
CA ALA A 53 -14.44 -2.06 -17.65
C ALA A 53 -13.07 -1.54 -17.18
N PHE A 54 -12.23 -1.05 -18.11
CA PHE A 54 -10.95 -0.44 -17.79
C PHE A 54 -11.12 0.88 -17.00
N GLU A 55 -12.11 1.70 -17.35
CA GLU A 55 -12.46 2.91 -16.60
C GLU A 55 -12.88 2.59 -15.17
N MET A 56 -13.78 1.61 -15.00
CA MET A 56 -14.22 1.18 -13.67
C MET A 56 -13.09 0.58 -12.83
N LEU A 57 -12.16 -0.15 -13.46
CA LEU A 57 -10.96 -0.63 -12.81
C LEU A 57 -10.06 0.53 -12.34
N GLY A 58 -9.91 1.58 -13.15
CA GLY A 58 -9.20 2.80 -12.77
C GLY A 58 -9.83 3.46 -11.53
N GLN A 59 -11.16 3.55 -11.48
CA GLN A 59 -11.87 4.06 -10.29
C GLN A 59 -11.62 3.19 -9.05
N ALA A 60 -11.63 1.86 -9.21
CA ALA A 60 -11.34 0.93 -8.10
C ALA A 60 -9.92 1.12 -7.57
N MET A 61 -8.92 1.24 -8.46
CA MET A 61 -7.54 1.51 -8.07
C MET A 61 -7.42 2.84 -7.29
N MET A 62 -8.05 3.92 -7.75
CA MET A 62 -8.04 5.19 -7.01
C MET A 62 -8.65 5.04 -5.61
N ALA A 63 -9.77 4.33 -5.48
CA ALA A 63 -10.41 4.10 -4.19
C ALA A 63 -9.53 3.29 -3.23
N ILE A 64 -8.84 2.25 -3.71
CA ILE A 64 -7.88 1.47 -2.91
C ILE A 64 -6.71 2.37 -2.45
N GLY A 65 -6.15 3.18 -3.35
CA GLY A 65 -5.08 4.12 -3.02
C GLY A 65 -5.48 5.14 -1.96
N GLN A 66 -6.70 5.69 -2.05
CA GLN A 66 -7.25 6.59 -1.04
C GLN A 66 -7.47 5.87 0.30
N ALA A 67 -8.05 4.67 0.30
CA ALA A 67 -8.27 3.87 1.49
C ALA A 67 -6.94 3.61 2.21
N ARG A 68 -5.89 3.21 1.47
CA ARG A 68 -4.55 3.03 2.00
C ARG A 68 -3.99 4.30 2.64
N GLY A 69 -4.14 5.45 1.98
CA GLY A 69 -3.74 6.75 2.52
C GLY A 69 -4.42 7.08 3.86
N HIS A 70 -5.73 6.83 3.96
CA HIS A 70 -6.49 7.02 5.20
C HIS A 70 -6.06 6.03 6.30
N THR A 71 -5.78 4.78 5.98
CA THR A 71 -5.30 3.76 6.93
C THR A 71 -3.94 4.14 7.51
N VAL A 72 -2.97 4.53 6.68
CA VAL A 72 -1.65 4.98 7.13
C VAL A 72 -1.76 6.24 8.00
N GLN A 73 -2.66 7.16 7.67
CA GLN A 73 -2.90 8.32 8.51
C GLN A 73 -3.51 7.94 9.87
N SER A 74 -4.40 6.95 9.88
CA SER A 74 -4.99 6.41 11.11
C SER A 74 -3.92 5.77 12.00
N HIS A 75 -2.95 5.06 11.40
CA HIS A 75 -1.78 4.52 12.10
C HIS A 75 -1.04 5.58 12.90
N ARG A 76 -0.64 6.67 12.24
CA ARG A 76 0.11 7.77 12.87
C ARG A 76 -0.68 8.46 13.98
N ILE A 77 -2.00 8.53 13.85
CA ILE A 77 -2.85 9.11 14.89
C ILE A 77 -2.92 8.18 16.10
N LEU A 78 -3.11 6.88 15.87
CA LEU A 78 -3.17 5.87 16.94
C LEU A 78 -1.84 5.74 17.69
N GLU A 79 -0.71 5.84 16.99
CA GLU A 79 0.63 5.91 17.58
C GLU A 79 0.76 7.06 18.57
N LYS A 80 0.37 8.28 18.18
CA LYS A 80 0.36 9.46 19.07
C LYS A 80 -0.56 9.31 20.28
N VAL A 81 -1.74 8.72 20.07
CA VAL A 81 -2.69 8.44 21.15
C VAL A 81 -2.08 7.42 22.13
N GLY A 82 -1.45 6.37 21.61
CA GLY A 82 -0.73 5.37 22.39
C GLY A 82 0.34 5.99 23.29
N GLN A 83 1.22 6.82 22.72
CA GLN A 83 2.26 7.54 23.48
C GLN A 83 1.67 8.38 24.63
N THR A 84 0.51 9.00 24.41
CA THR A 84 -0.16 9.84 25.42
C THR A 84 -0.65 9.04 26.64
N ILE A 85 -1.00 7.76 26.44
CA ILE A 85 -1.47 6.87 27.52
C ILE A 85 -0.37 5.94 28.06
N GLY A 86 0.90 6.22 27.74
CA GLY A 86 2.04 5.40 28.16
C GLY A 86 2.19 4.08 27.39
N PHE A 87 1.50 3.94 26.25
CA PHE A 87 1.63 2.81 25.34
C PHE A 87 2.62 3.16 24.23
N ASP A 88 3.86 2.75 24.42
CA ASP A 88 4.88 2.89 23.39
C ASP A 88 4.77 1.70 22.42
N ALA A 89 4.14 1.92 21.26
CA ALA A 89 4.04 0.91 20.20
C ALA A 89 5.37 0.69 19.46
N ASP A 90 6.42 1.35 19.93
CA ASP A 90 7.76 1.49 19.37
C ASP A 90 8.63 0.23 19.37
N GLU A 91 8.09 -0.91 19.79
CA GLU A 91 8.82 -2.19 19.74
C GLU A 91 8.98 -2.77 18.31
N TYR A 92 8.40 -2.17 17.25
CA TYR A 92 8.34 -2.88 15.96
C TYR A 92 8.57 -2.13 14.64
N GLY A 93 9.25 -0.98 14.58
CA GLY A 93 9.67 -0.53 13.24
C GLY A 93 10.52 0.73 13.08
N ASP A 94 10.27 1.80 13.83
CA ASP A 94 10.90 3.11 13.54
C ASP A 94 12.18 3.38 14.34
N ASN A 95 12.39 2.64 15.44
CA ASN A 95 13.61 2.73 16.26
C ASN A 95 14.81 1.94 15.73
N ARG A 96 14.69 1.28 14.57
CA ARG A 96 15.88 0.79 13.88
C ARG A 96 16.52 1.98 13.19
N PRO A 97 17.78 2.35 13.53
CA PRO A 97 18.46 3.41 12.81
C PRO A 97 18.38 3.09 11.32
N LYS A 98 17.74 3.99 10.56
CA LYS A 98 17.74 3.96 9.10
C LYS A 98 19.19 3.67 8.69
N PRO A 99 19.46 2.66 7.83
CA PRO A 99 20.82 2.43 7.38
C PRO A 99 21.37 3.77 6.91
N PRO A 100 22.63 4.09 7.28
CA PRO A 100 23.20 5.40 7.00
C PRO A 100 22.86 5.74 5.56
N GLN A 101 22.30 6.93 5.34
CA GLN A 101 22.04 7.40 3.99
C GLN A 101 23.40 7.32 3.30
N THR A 102 23.59 6.31 2.46
CA THR A 102 24.76 6.25 1.62
C THR A 102 24.58 7.42 0.69
N THR A 103 25.18 8.56 1.05
CA THR A 103 25.43 9.70 0.16
C THR A 103 26.50 9.29 -0.86
N GLY A 104 26.40 8.06 -1.37
CA GLY A 104 26.97 7.71 -2.64
C GLY A 104 26.11 8.44 -3.65
N ILE A 105 26.77 9.26 -4.45
CA ILE A 105 26.39 9.45 -5.85
C ILE A 105 25.98 8.07 -6.39
N VAL A 106 24.68 7.78 -6.36
CA VAL A 106 24.12 6.78 -7.24
C VAL A 106 24.25 7.45 -8.59
N GLU A 107 25.28 7.11 -9.35
CA GLU A 107 25.21 7.28 -10.80
C GLU A 107 23.96 6.51 -11.21
N ALA A 108 22.86 7.24 -11.32
CA ALA A 108 21.62 6.73 -11.85
C ALA A 108 21.90 6.44 -13.32
N LEU A 109 22.45 5.26 -13.60
CA LEU A 109 22.43 4.70 -14.93
C LEU A 109 20.95 4.69 -15.32
N PRO A 110 20.54 5.45 -16.35
CA PRO A 110 19.15 5.43 -16.77
C PRO A 110 18.79 3.98 -17.08
N LEU A 111 17.63 3.54 -16.58
CA LEU A 111 17.08 2.17 -16.75
C LEU A 111 17.03 1.67 -18.21
N ARG A 112 17.35 2.52 -19.19
CA ARG A 112 17.52 2.19 -20.62
C ARG A 112 18.88 1.59 -20.99
N ALA A 113 19.89 1.58 -20.10
CA ALA A 113 21.23 1.08 -20.43
C ALA A 113 21.47 -0.39 -20.05
N ALA A 114 20.45 -1.12 -19.57
CA ALA A 114 20.55 -2.52 -19.16
C ALA A 114 19.67 -3.47 -20.01
N ALA A 115 19.48 -3.14 -21.30
CA ALA A 115 18.82 -3.99 -22.28
C ALA A 115 19.75 -4.26 -23.47
#